data_AF-A0A7X6FFW3-F1
#
_entry.id   AF-A0A7X6FFW3-F1
#
_cell.length_a   1.000
_cell.length_b   1.000
_cell.length_c   1.000
_cell.angle_alpha   90.00
_cell.angle_beta   90.00
_cell.angle_gamma   90.00
#
_symmetry.space_group_name_H-M   'P 1'
#
loop_
_entity.id
_entity.type
_entity.pdbx_description
1 polymer ?
#
loop_
_entity_poly.entity_id
_entity_poly.type
_entity_poly.pdbx_seq_one_letter_code
_entity_poly.pdbx_strand_id
1 'polypeptide(L)'
;MGTIQGTSSDFWPRQRMTERPNIGEKALKTLIVAATLLLPPAVAEAQSPQLENICQVVAKNFLLTDHLNVGIIQSFPELKPPGARLTYSTRPGTSKSDMIDSFECEFDKSDPPYHLTRFCVSQVCYSASDADADRKRRFDEMRILLDRTNK
;
A
#
# COMPACT_ATOMS: atom_id res chain seq x y z
N MET A 1 -61.71 -6.63 -4.43
CA MET A 1 -62.22 -6.29 -5.78
C MET A 1 -61.50 -5.03 -6.24
N GLY A 2 -60.83 -5.08 -7.39
CA GLY A 2 -60.10 -3.96 -7.97
C GLY A 2 -58.79 -4.38 -8.67
N THR A 3 -58.90 -5.05 -9.82
CA THR A 3 -57.91 -4.99 -10.93
C THR A 3 -57.84 -3.52 -11.44
N ILE A 4 -56.81 -3.01 -12.13
CA ILE A 4 -56.28 -3.35 -13.46
C ILE A 4 -54.97 -2.55 -13.74
N GLN A 5 -54.23 -3.02 -14.75
CA GLN A 5 -52.91 -2.61 -15.27
C GLN A 5 -52.81 -1.22 -15.93
N GLY A 6 -51.57 -0.73 -16.13
CA GLY A 6 -51.24 0.31 -17.11
C GLY A 6 -49.73 0.34 -17.45
N THR A 7 -49.39 -0.03 -18.68
CA THR A 7 -48.07 -0.16 -19.30
C THR A 7 -47.75 1.02 -20.25
N SER A 8 -46.54 1.01 -20.84
CA SER A 8 -45.99 1.82 -21.97
C SER A 8 -45.21 3.07 -21.55
N SER A 9 -43.91 3.25 -21.81
CA SER A 9 -43.05 3.09 -23.01
C SER A 9 -43.40 4.01 -24.17
N ASP A 10 -42.44 4.90 -24.45
CA ASP A 10 -42.14 5.54 -25.74
C ASP A 10 -43.23 6.37 -26.42
N PHE A 11 -43.10 7.70 -26.36
CA PHE A 11 -43.53 8.55 -27.48
C PHE A 11 -42.78 9.89 -27.48
N TRP A 12 -41.82 10.03 -28.38
CA TRP A 12 -41.35 11.34 -28.87
C TRP A 12 -42.48 12.03 -29.65
N PRO A 13 -42.50 13.37 -29.66
CA PRO A 13 -42.55 14.01 -30.97
C PRO A 13 -41.53 15.13 -31.13
N ARG A 14 -40.98 15.11 -32.33
CA ARG A 14 -40.12 16.08 -32.99
C ARG A 14 -40.97 17.32 -33.37
N GLN A 15 -40.48 18.54 -33.13
CA GLN A 15 -40.12 19.49 -34.20
C GLN A 15 -39.97 20.97 -33.77
N ARG A 16 -38.95 21.59 -34.41
CA ARG A 16 -38.84 22.97 -34.92
C ARG A 16 -38.91 24.12 -33.92
N MET A 17 -37.75 24.72 -33.68
CA MET A 17 -37.61 26.17 -33.82
C MET A 17 -36.26 26.49 -34.48
N THR A 18 -36.36 27.19 -35.59
CA THR A 18 -35.29 27.72 -36.42
C THR A 18 -34.82 29.05 -35.86
N GLU A 19 -33.57 29.16 -35.44
CA GLU A 19 -32.90 30.45 -35.32
C GLU A 19 -31.51 30.37 -35.97
N ARG A 20 -31.32 31.19 -37.00
CA ARG A 20 -30.01 31.45 -37.60
C ARG A 20 -29.35 32.57 -36.80
N PRO A 21 -28.14 32.40 -36.24
CA PRO A 21 -27.39 33.55 -35.77
C PRO A 21 -26.68 34.23 -36.95
N ASN A 22 -26.90 35.54 -37.06
CA ASN A 22 -26.23 36.43 -38.01
C ASN A 22 -24.72 36.45 -37.75
N ILE A 23 -23.95 36.22 -38.81
CA ILE A 23 -22.50 36.42 -38.83
C ILE A 23 -22.27 37.93 -39.03
N GLY A 24 -21.74 38.60 -38.00
CA GLY A 24 -21.48 40.04 -38.04
C GLY A 24 -20.50 40.45 -36.95
N GLU A 25 -19.21 40.31 -37.27
CA GLU A 25 -18.13 41.23 -36.90
C GLU A 25 -17.71 41.46 -35.43
N LYS A 26 -16.40 41.26 -35.23
CA LYS A 26 -15.48 41.92 -34.29
C LYS A 26 -15.20 41.21 -32.95
N ALA A 27 -14.28 40.25 -33.08
CA ALA A 27 -13.09 40.09 -32.26
C ALA A 27 -12.86 41.15 -31.16
N LEU A 28 -12.81 40.73 -29.89
CA LEU A 28 -11.69 41.03 -29.00
C LEU A 28 -11.73 40.15 -27.75
N LYS A 29 -10.92 39.08 -27.79
CA LYS A 29 -10.08 38.57 -26.71
C LYS A 29 -10.45 38.98 -25.27
N THR A 30 -11.19 38.13 -24.57
CA THR A 30 -10.94 37.89 -23.13
C THR A 30 -11.19 36.41 -22.83
N LEU A 31 -10.23 35.57 -23.25
CA LEU A 31 -10.07 34.22 -22.73
C LEU A 31 -9.57 34.35 -21.28
N ILE A 32 -10.48 34.32 -20.31
CA ILE A 32 -10.11 34.00 -18.92
C ILE A 32 -9.84 32.50 -18.91
N VAL A 33 -8.56 32.18 -19.13
CA VAL A 33 -8.03 30.82 -19.01
C VAL A 33 -8.15 30.42 -17.55
N ALA A 34 -9.12 29.56 -17.24
CA ALA A 34 -9.16 28.79 -16.01
C ALA A 34 -7.99 27.80 -16.02
N ALA A 35 -6.79 28.28 -15.67
CA ALA A 35 -5.63 27.44 -15.41
C ALA A 35 -5.71 26.92 -13.96
N THR A 36 -6.64 26.00 -13.71
CA THR A 36 -6.52 25.11 -12.55
C THR A 36 -5.32 24.21 -12.82
N LEU A 37 -4.20 24.53 -12.15
CA LEU A 37 -2.99 23.73 -12.10
C LEU A 37 -3.35 22.28 -11.75
N LEU A 38 -3.36 21.40 -12.76
CA LEU A 38 -3.27 19.95 -12.60
C LEU A 38 -1.84 19.64 -12.12
N LEU A 39 -1.55 19.92 -10.85
CA LEU A 39 -0.40 19.31 -10.19
C LEU A 39 -0.76 17.83 -9.99
N PRO A 40 -0.01 16.88 -10.57
CA PRO A 40 -0.17 15.49 -10.18
C PRO A 40 0.08 15.38 -8.67
N PRO A 41 -0.73 14.63 -7.91
CA PRO A 41 -0.41 14.38 -6.52
C PRO A 41 0.98 13.74 -6.48
N ALA A 42 1.91 14.38 -5.78
CA ALA A 42 3.18 13.76 -5.43
C ALA A 42 2.82 12.53 -4.58
N VAL A 43 2.76 11.37 -5.25
CA VAL A 43 2.68 10.08 -4.57
C VAL A 43 3.93 9.99 -3.71
N ALA A 44 3.73 10.01 -2.41
CA ALA A 44 4.80 9.89 -1.44
C ALA A 44 5.59 8.62 -1.72
N GLU A 45 6.87 8.77 -2.11
CA GLU A 45 7.84 7.67 -2.23
C GLU A 45 8.21 7.06 -0.86
N ALA A 46 7.50 7.46 0.21
CA ALA A 46 7.68 6.99 1.57
C ALA A 46 7.35 5.50 1.77
N GLN A 47 6.68 4.85 0.82
CA GLN A 47 6.40 3.43 0.89
C GLN A 47 7.13 2.68 -0.22
N SER A 48 7.96 1.72 0.19
CA SER A 48 8.58 0.70 -0.65
C SER A 48 7.83 -0.62 -0.48
N PRO A 49 6.97 -1.02 -1.46
CA PRO A 49 6.29 -2.32 -1.44
C PRO A 49 7.26 -3.49 -1.35
N GLN A 50 8.49 -3.29 -1.82
CA GLN A 50 9.52 -4.31 -1.83
C GLN A 50 10.08 -4.55 -0.41
N LEU A 51 10.37 -3.49 0.36
CA LEU A 51 10.75 -3.63 1.78
C LEU A 51 9.62 -4.27 2.60
N GLU A 52 8.38 -3.90 2.31
CA GLU A 52 7.19 -4.47 2.95
C GLU A 52 7.06 -5.97 2.68
N ASN A 53 7.23 -6.40 1.43
CA ASN A 53 7.16 -7.80 1.05
C ASN A 53 8.28 -8.63 1.69
N ILE A 54 9.50 -8.13 1.66
CA ILE A 54 10.66 -8.81 2.26
C ILE A 54 10.48 -8.94 3.77
N CYS A 55 9.98 -7.90 4.46
CA CYS A 55 9.71 -7.99 5.89
C CYS A 55 8.63 -9.04 6.22
N GLN A 56 7.59 -9.16 5.38
CA GLN A 56 6.61 -10.25 5.51
C GLN A 56 7.24 -11.63 5.34
N VAL A 57 8.20 -11.80 4.41
CA VAL A 57 8.93 -13.07 4.24
C VAL A 57 9.73 -13.40 5.48
N VAL A 58 10.45 -12.42 6.06
CA VAL A 58 11.20 -12.61 7.32
C VAL A 58 10.25 -13.01 8.45
N ALA A 59 9.09 -12.33 8.58
CA ALA A 59 8.10 -12.64 9.60
C ALA A 59 7.53 -14.06 9.46
N LYS A 60 7.17 -14.49 8.24
CA LYS A 60 6.67 -15.85 7.97
C LYS A 60 7.70 -16.92 8.32
N ASN A 61 8.94 -16.71 7.92
CA ASN A 61 10.05 -17.62 8.22
C ASN A 61 10.31 -17.70 9.73
N PHE A 62 10.31 -16.56 10.43
CA PHE A 62 10.56 -16.52 11.87
C PHE A 62 9.44 -17.20 12.66
N LEU A 63 8.18 -16.94 12.28
CA LEU A 63 7.00 -17.52 12.92
C LEU A 63 6.70 -18.95 12.46
N LEU A 64 7.49 -19.48 11.52
CA LEU A 64 7.34 -20.81 10.93
C LEU A 64 5.90 -21.07 10.44
N THR A 65 5.34 -20.12 9.69
CA THR A 65 3.98 -20.18 9.15
C THR A 65 3.92 -19.79 7.68
N ASP A 66 3.14 -20.54 6.90
CA ASP A 66 2.82 -20.19 5.52
C ASP A 66 1.74 -19.08 5.46
N HIS A 67 0.89 -19.03 6.48
CA HIS A 67 -0.24 -18.12 6.57
C HIS A 67 -0.04 -17.12 7.71
N LEU A 68 0.21 -15.86 7.33
CA LEU A 68 0.33 -14.74 8.25
C LEU A 68 -0.73 -13.71 7.88
N ASN A 69 -1.65 -13.40 8.81
CA ASN A 69 -2.63 -12.35 8.59
C ASN A 69 -1.96 -11.01 8.87
N VAL A 70 -1.70 -10.23 7.82
CA VAL A 70 -1.04 -8.94 7.91
C VAL A 70 -2.09 -7.83 8.01
N GLY A 71 -1.93 -6.97 9.02
CA GLY A 71 -2.82 -5.86 9.30
C GLY A 71 -2.43 -4.61 8.54
N ILE A 72 -1.84 -3.66 9.27
CA ILE A 72 -1.26 -2.43 8.75
C ILE A 72 0.22 -2.72 8.48
N ILE A 73 0.71 -2.34 7.31
CA ILE A 73 2.13 -2.42 6.96
C ILE A 73 2.58 -1.07 6.42
N GLN A 74 3.77 -0.65 6.85
CA GLN A 74 4.38 0.62 6.47
C GLN A 74 5.88 0.40 6.32
N SER A 75 6.45 0.94 5.27
CA SER A 75 7.88 1.00 5.03
C SER A 75 8.40 2.42 5.22
N PHE A 76 9.70 2.52 5.46
CA PHE A 76 10.42 3.75 5.72
C PHE A 76 11.80 3.68 5.03
N PRO A 77 11.85 3.77 3.69
CA PRO A 77 13.10 3.68 2.94
C PRO A 77 14.07 4.85 3.20
N GLU A 78 13.58 5.98 3.74
CA GLU A 78 14.39 7.16 4.05
C GLU A 78 15.15 7.06 5.38
N LEU A 79 14.76 6.11 6.25
CA LEU A 79 15.45 5.89 7.52
C LEU A 79 16.84 5.28 7.29
N LYS A 80 17.71 5.45 8.29
CA LYS A 80 19.08 4.91 8.30
C LYS A 80 19.29 4.15 9.61
N PRO A 81 19.11 2.82 9.65
CA PRO A 81 18.81 1.92 8.54
C PRO A 81 17.36 2.03 8.01
N PRO A 82 17.10 1.75 6.71
CA PRO A 82 15.76 1.65 6.16
C PRO A 82 15.02 0.47 6.78
N GLY A 83 13.70 0.56 6.89
CA GLY A 83 12.94 -0.48 7.55
C GLY A 83 11.49 -0.59 7.12
N ALA A 84 10.83 -1.61 7.64
CA ALA A 84 9.39 -1.80 7.50
C ALA A 84 8.81 -2.33 8.82
N ARG A 85 7.59 -1.90 9.12
CA ARG A 85 6.82 -2.33 10.28
C ARG A 85 5.46 -2.84 9.82
N LEU A 86 5.05 -3.98 10.37
CA LEU A 86 3.74 -4.55 10.14
C LEU A 86 3.09 -4.98 11.44
N THR A 87 1.76 -4.94 11.50
CA THR A 87 0.99 -5.68 12.49
C THR A 87 0.57 -7.03 11.94
N TYR A 88 0.50 -8.04 12.78
CA TYR A 88 0.14 -9.39 12.34
C TYR A 88 -0.73 -10.16 13.34
N SER A 89 -1.33 -11.24 12.86
CA SER A 89 -1.90 -12.30 13.66
C SER A 89 -1.61 -13.65 13.01
N THR A 90 -1.28 -14.65 13.83
CA THR A 90 -1.21 -16.06 13.40
C THR A 90 -2.56 -16.76 13.50
N ARG A 91 -3.56 -16.14 14.14
CA ARG A 91 -4.92 -16.69 14.24
C ARG A 91 -5.72 -16.34 12.98
N PRO A 92 -6.42 -17.31 12.37
CA PRO A 92 -7.31 -17.03 11.25
C PRO A 92 -8.48 -16.13 11.70
N GLY A 93 -8.91 -15.23 10.81
CA GLY A 93 -10.11 -14.40 11.04
C GLY A 93 -9.93 -13.23 12.02
N THR A 94 -8.71 -12.93 12.49
CA THR A 94 -8.45 -11.72 13.30
C THR A 94 -8.67 -10.47 12.47
N SER A 95 -9.48 -9.54 12.98
CA SER A 95 -9.69 -8.23 12.34
C SER A 95 -8.42 -7.38 12.45
N LYS A 96 -8.20 -6.45 11.51
CA LYS A 96 -6.99 -5.61 11.53
C LYS A 96 -6.87 -4.73 12.79
N SER A 97 -8.00 -4.33 13.39
CA SER A 97 -8.01 -3.53 14.62
C SER A 97 -7.63 -4.31 15.87
N ASP A 98 -7.77 -5.64 15.82
CA ASP A 98 -7.48 -6.52 16.96
C ASP A 98 -6.03 -7.07 16.93
N MET A 99 -5.27 -6.73 15.87
CA MET A 99 -3.87 -7.15 15.72
C MET A 99 -2.98 -6.27 16.60
N ILE A 100 -2.57 -6.80 17.75
CA ILE A 100 -1.67 -6.13 18.70
C ILE A 100 -0.19 -6.49 18.48
N ASP A 101 0.07 -7.65 17.87
CA ASP A 101 1.44 -8.08 17.59
C ASP A 101 2.00 -7.29 16.42
N SER A 102 3.26 -6.90 16.54
CA SER A 102 3.96 -6.18 15.48
C SER A 102 5.28 -6.82 15.15
N PHE A 103 5.67 -6.73 13.89
CA PHE A 103 6.93 -7.20 13.38
C PHE A 103 7.62 -6.03 12.69
N GLU A 104 8.89 -5.83 13.01
CA GLU A 104 9.70 -4.74 12.47
C GLU A 104 10.97 -5.33 11.85
N CYS A 105 11.33 -4.87 10.67
CA CYS A 105 12.56 -5.25 9.98
C CYS A 105 13.37 -4.01 9.65
N GLU A 106 14.68 -4.11 9.82
CA GLU A 106 15.65 -3.13 9.37
C GLU A 106 16.62 -3.79 8.39
N PHE A 107 16.96 -3.03 7.36
CA PHE A 107 17.80 -3.47 6.27
C PHE A 107 19.02 -2.56 6.16
N ASP A 108 20.07 -3.04 5.51
CA ASP A 108 21.26 -2.24 5.24
C ASP A 108 21.01 -1.12 4.22
N LYS A 109 20.11 -1.35 3.27
CA LYS A 109 19.72 -0.41 2.21
C LYS A 109 18.28 -0.63 1.73
N SER A 110 17.76 0.37 1.01
CA SER A 110 16.41 0.40 0.42
C SER A 110 16.27 -0.44 -0.85
N ASP A 111 17.39 -0.83 -1.45
CA ASP A 111 17.47 -1.46 -2.77
C ASP A 111 18.08 -2.86 -2.71
N PRO A 112 17.68 -3.79 -3.60
CA PRO A 112 18.24 -5.14 -3.64
C PRO A 112 19.77 -5.17 -3.85
N PRO A 113 20.45 -6.27 -3.47
CA PRO A 113 20.00 -7.34 -2.58
C PRO A 113 19.79 -6.85 -1.15
N TYR A 114 18.68 -7.23 -0.51
CA TYR A 114 18.34 -6.81 0.85
C TYR A 114 19.10 -7.61 1.89
N HIS A 115 19.84 -6.95 2.78
CA HIS A 115 20.44 -7.63 3.93
C HIS A 115 19.79 -7.17 5.22
N LEU A 116 19.28 -8.15 5.99
CA LEU A 116 18.67 -7.90 7.28
C LEU A 116 19.76 -7.47 8.29
N THR A 117 19.57 -6.33 8.95
CA THR A 117 20.47 -5.82 9.99
C THR A 117 19.90 -6.04 11.38
N ARG A 118 18.58 -5.93 11.52
CA ARG A 118 17.84 -6.14 12.77
C ARG A 118 16.39 -6.50 12.44
N PHE A 119 15.74 -7.24 13.33
CA PHE A 119 14.28 -7.32 13.33
C PHE A 119 13.75 -7.40 14.75
N CYS A 120 12.50 -6.99 14.97
CA CYS A 120 11.82 -7.11 16.25
C CYS A 120 10.49 -7.82 16.11
N VAL A 121 10.17 -8.61 17.13
CA VAL A 121 8.87 -9.24 17.33
C VAL A 121 8.28 -8.64 18.60
N SER A 122 7.30 -7.77 18.40
CA SER A 122 6.72 -6.91 19.43
C SER A 122 7.81 -6.10 20.16
N GLN A 123 8.28 -6.53 21.32
CA GLN A 123 9.30 -5.81 22.11
C GLN A 123 10.69 -6.48 22.07
N VAL A 124 10.79 -7.67 21.49
CA VAL A 124 12.03 -8.45 21.47
C VAL A 124 12.71 -8.25 20.13
N CYS A 125 13.95 -7.77 20.16
CA CYS A 125 14.73 -7.51 18.95
C CYS A 125 15.90 -8.48 18.81
N TYR A 126 16.25 -8.77 17.56
CA TYR A 126 17.23 -9.76 17.16
C TYR A 126 18.22 -9.09 16.20
N SER A 127 19.52 -9.24 16.45
CA SER A 127 20.58 -8.66 15.63
C SER A 127 21.87 -9.48 15.72
N ALA A 128 22.82 -9.26 14.79
CA ALA A 128 24.14 -9.91 14.82
C ALA A 128 24.97 -9.56 16.08
N SER A 129 24.68 -8.41 16.70
CA SER A 129 25.34 -7.89 17.89
C SER A 129 24.60 -8.21 19.19
N ASP A 130 23.57 -9.06 19.16
CA ASP A 130 22.87 -9.45 20.38
C ASP A 130 23.81 -10.19 21.35
N ALA A 131 23.72 -9.86 22.63
CA ALA A 131 24.51 -10.49 23.70
C ALA A 131 24.03 -11.91 24.01
N ASP A 132 22.77 -12.21 23.71
CA ASP A 132 22.18 -13.53 23.90
C ASP A 132 22.46 -14.42 22.69
N ALA A 133 23.10 -15.56 22.96
CA ALA A 133 23.52 -16.49 21.92
C ALA A 133 22.34 -17.09 21.14
N ASP A 134 21.20 -17.31 21.79
CA ASP A 134 20.01 -17.85 21.14
C ASP A 134 19.37 -16.80 20.24
N ARG A 135 19.22 -15.55 20.70
CA ARG A 135 18.72 -14.46 19.86
C ARG A 135 19.63 -14.20 18.66
N LYS A 136 20.95 -14.21 18.87
CA LYS A 136 21.93 -14.09 17.78
C LYS A 136 21.77 -15.23 16.77
N ARG A 137 21.62 -16.47 17.23
CA ARG A 137 21.37 -17.63 16.36
C ARG A 137 20.08 -17.47 15.56
N ARG A 138 18.98 -17.05 16.18
CA ARG A 138 17.71 -16.78 15.48
C ARG A 138 17.85 -15.71 14.42
N PHE A 139 18.64 -14.67 14.68
CA PHE A 139 18.97 -13.66 13.70
C PHE A 139 19.72 -14.24 12.49
N ASP A 140 20.78 -15.02 12.75
CA ASP A 140 21.56 -15.66 11.68
C ASP A 140 20.72 -16.63 10.84
N GLU A 141 19.80 -17.38 11.47
CA GLU A 141 18.83 -18.23 10.76
C GLU A 141 17.99 -17.40 9.77
N MET A 142 17.44 -16.26 10.19
CA MET A 142 16.64 -15.40 9.32
C MET A 142 17.44 -14.75 8.20
N ARG A 143 18.67 -14.31 8.51
CA ARG A 143 19.57 -13.73 7.50
C ARG A 143 19.90 -14.74 6.39
N ILE A 144 20.24 -15.98 6.77
CA ILE A 144 20.53 -17.05 5.82
C ILE A 144 19.32 -17.39 4.95
N LEU A 145 18.12 -17.43 5.54
CA LEU A 145 16.90 -17.69 4.77
C LEU A 145 16.61 -16.56 3.79
N LEU A 146 16.75 -15.31 4.20
CA LEU A 146 16.56 -14.17 3.32
C LEU A 146 17.56 -14.15 2.16
N ASP A 147 18.84 -14.40 2.43
CA ASP A 147 19.88 -14.47 1.40
C ASP A 147 19.60 -15.56 0.35
N ARG A 148 18.95 -16.67 0.76
CA ARG A 148 18.51 -17.73 -0.17
C ARG A 148 17.32 -17.31 -1.02
N THR A 149 16.41 -16.50 -0.49
CA THR A 149 15.25 -15.98 -1.22
C THR A 149 15.63 -14.86 -2.17
N ASN A 150 16.69 -14.11 -1.88
CA ASN A 150 17.21 -13.03 -2.73
C ASN A 150 18.01 -13.51 -3.96
N LYS A 151 18.26 -14.81 -4.09
CA LYS A 151 19.02 -15.42 -5.20
C LYS A 151 18.11 -15.79 -6.36
#